data_AF-A0A5U8K5Y1-F1
#
_entry.id   AF-A0A5U8K5Y1-F1
#
_cell.length_a   1.000
_cell.length_b   1.000
_cell.length_c   1.000
_cell.angle_alpha   90.00
_cell.angle_beta   90.00
_cell.angle_gamma   90.00
#
_symmetry.space_group_name_H-M   'P 1'
#
loop_
_entity.id
_entity.type
_entity.pdbx_description
1 polymer ?
#
loop_
_entity_poly.entity_id
_entity_poly.type
_entity_poly.pdbx_seq_one_letter_code
_entity_poly.pdbx_strand_id
1 'polypeptide(L)'
;MTLLEIIIVLGIIGTIAAGVVILAQRAYDSKAMTDLTTNVNTIRTAMKDAYGSTGIYPLPAGTATAALNDQTINEAAGQATPIGKLIALGKLSADEAKNNISNDFISAGAGNISTNGVQKGYFIEINGLNAQQCRNVLLQAGNSFDYVEVTNDAPAGSYHYNNTPVALDATLTGVTPAAPGAGTTPGTPALLTGDGIFRSLATDGNTLITADGVITACNDDSSNSVVLGSR
;
A
#
# COMPACT_ATOMS: atom_id res chain seq x y z
N MET A 1 33.61 14.00 42.92
CA MET A 1 32.75 14.29 41.76
C MET A 1 32.33 15.73 41.82
N THR A 2 32.74 16.52 40.84
CA THR A 2 32.37 17.93 40.73
C THR A 2 31.11 18.08 39.89
N LEU A 3 30.34 19.15 40.11
CA LEU A 3 29.10 19.43 39.38
C LEU A 3 29.35 19.54 37.86
N LEU A 4 30.57 19.97 37.47
CA LEU A 4 31.00 20.07 36.08
C LEU A 4 31.20 18.70 35.40
N GLU A 5 31.74 17.72 36.10
CA GLU A 5 31.90 16.35 35.56
C GLU A 5 30.53 15.71 35.26
N ILE A 6 29.53 15.95 36.11
CA ILE A 6 28.19 15.38 35.95
C ILE A 6 27.46 16.00 34.75
N ILE A 7 27.61 17.32 34.52
CA ILE A 7 26.97 17.99 33.38
C ILE A 7 27.55 17.51 32.04
N ILE A 8 28.87 17.31 31.95
CA ILE A 8 29.50 16.81 30.73
C ILE A 8 29.03 15.37 30.43
N VAL A 9 28.96 14.52 31.46
CA VAL A 9 28.46 13.14 31.31
C VAL A 9 27.00 13.12 30.87
N LEU A 10 26.13 13.94 31.48
CA LEU A 10 24.73 14.06 31.07
C LEU A 10 24.57 14.62 29.65
N GLY A 11 25.41 15.57 29.25
CA GLY A 11 25.41 16.12 27.90
C GLY A 11 25.74 15.07 26.83
N ILE A 12 26.78 14.26 27.06
CA ILE A 12 27.17 13.19 26.13
C ILE A 12 26.11 12.09 26.07
N ILE A 13 25.56 11.68 27.22
CA ILE A 13 24.48 10.68 27.25
C ILE A 13 23.25 11.19 26.50
N GLY A 14 22.90 12.47 26.67
CA GLY A 14 21.78 13.09 25.98
C GLY A 14 21.93 13.08 24.45
N THR A 15 23.10 13.42 23.92
CA THR A 15 23.33 13.44 22.47
C THR A 15 23.39 12.04 21.87
N ILE A 16 23.96 11.06 22.58
CA ILE A 16 23.98 9.66 22.14
C ILE A 16 22.56 9.07 22.13
N ALA A 17 21.77 9.32 23.18
CA ALA A 17 20.40 8.83 23.26
C ALA A 17 19.52 9.35 22.11
N ALA A 18 19.61 10.66 21.80
CA ALA A 18 18.89 11.24 20.68
C ALA A 18 19.31 10.64 19.32
N GLY A 19 20.61 10.41 19.13
CA GLY A 19 21.14 9.78 17.91
C GLY A 19 20.62 8.34 17.73
N VAL A 20 20.62 7.53 18.79
CA VAL A 20 20.19 6.12 18.73
C VAL A 20 18.69 6.01 18.46
N VAL A 21 17.85 6.88 19.03
CA VAL A 21 16.39 6.85 18.80
C VAL A 21 16.06 7.10 17.33
N ILE A 22 16.70 8.09 16.69
CA ILE A 22 16.45 8.40 15.28
C ILE A 22 16.91 7.26 14.37
N LEU A 23 18.09 6.69 14.65
CA LEU A 23 18.61 5.56 13.87
C LEU A 23 17.73 4.31 14.03
N ALA A 24 17.23 4.05 15.23
CA ALA A 24 16.33 2.94 15.50
C ALA A 24 14.98 3.14 14.78
N GLN A 25 14.38 4.32 14.85
CA GLN A 25 13.13 4.63 14.15
C GLN A 25 13.26 4.41 12.64
N ARG A 26 14.32 4.94 12.02
CA ARG A 26 14.58 4.72 10.59
C ARG A 26 14.75 3.24 10.23
N ALA A 27 15.41 2.48 11.10
CA ALA A 27 15.59 1.04 10.89
C ALA A 27 14.26 0.27 11.00
N TYR A 28 13.39 0.65 11.96
CA TYR A 28 12.05 0.06 12.09
C TYR A 28 11.16 0.40 10.91
N ASP A 29 11.15 1.66 10.44
CA ASP A 29 10.38 2.07 9.26
C ASP A 29 10.85 1.35 8.00
N SER A 30 12.18 1.22 7.82
CA SER A 30 12.75 0.47 6.69
C SER A 30 12.40 -1.01 6.74
N LYS A 31 12.36 -1.62 7.93
CA LYS A 31 11.97 -3.01 8.11
C LYS A 31 10.49 -3.20 7.83
N ALA A 32 9.63 -2.36 8.40
CA ALA A 32 8.18 -2.40 8.18
C ALA A 32 7.83 -2.27 6.69
N MET A 33 8.53 -1.43 5.94
CA MET A 33 8.39 -1.31 4.48
C MET A 33 8.78 -2.56 3.70
N THR A 34 9.90 -3.17 4.08
CA THR A 34 10.39 -4.40 3.44
C THR A 34 9.44 -5.56 3.69
N ASP A 35 9.00 -5.71 4.93
CA ASP A 35 8.05 -6.74 5.36
C ASP A 35 6.69 -6.52 4.67
N LEU A 36 6.19 -5.27 4.61
CA LEU A 36 4.96 -4.92 3.90
C LEU A 36 5.03 -5.28 2.41
N THR A 37 6.12 -4.93 1.73
CA THR A 37 6.29 -5.26 0.30
C THR A 37 6.31 -6.77 0.08
N THR A 38 6.86 -7.52 1.02
CA THR A 38 6.86 -8.99 0.99
C THR A 38 5.43 -9.52 1.19
N ASN A 39 4.73 -9.06 2.22
CA ASN A 39 3.34 -9.42 2.52
C ASN A 39 2.40 -9.14 1.33
N VAL A 40 2.53 -7.99 0.68
CA VAL A 40 1.76 -7.64 -0.53
C VAL A 40 1.97 -8.65 -1.66
N ASN A 41 3.22 -9.11 -1.87
CA ASN A 41 3.52 -10.12 -2.89
C ASN A 41 3.05 -11.53 -2.49
N THR A 42 3.07 -11.85 -1.19
CA THR A 42 2.49 -13.10 -0.67
C THR A 42 0.98 -13.11 -0.88
N ILE A 43 0.27 -12.04 -0.51
CA ILE A 43 -1.18 -11.87 -0.74
C ILE A 43 -1.50 -11.96 -2.23
N ARG A 44 -0.73 -11.29 -3.08
CA ARG A 44 -0.88 -11.35 -4.54
C ARG A 44 -0.86 -12.80 -5.04
N THR A 45 0.11 -13.59 -4.57
CA THR A 45 0.25 -15.00 -4.95
C THR A 45 -0.92 -15.83 -4.41
N ALA A 46 -1.29 -15.64 -3.14
CA ALA A 46 -2.40 -16.34 -2.51
C ALA A 46 -3.75 -16.06 -3.17
N MET A 47 -4.02 -14.79 -3.54
CA MET A 47 -5.22 -14.39 -4.28
C MET A 47 -5.29 -15.09 -5.65
N LYS A 48 -4.18 -15.12 -6.39
CA LYS A 48 -4.14 -15.76 -7.71
C LYS A 48 -4.27 -17.28 -7.61
N ASP A 49 -3.66 -17.90 -6.62
CA ASP A 49 -3.76 -19.35 -6.40
C ASP A 49 -5.19 -19.77 -5.99
N ALA A 50 -5.82 -19.02 -5.09
CA ALA A 50 -7.17 -19.34 -4.60
C ALA A 50 -8.28 -19.06 -5.62
N TYR A 51 -8.19 -17.96 -6.37
CA TYR A 51 -9.30 -17.46 -7.21
C TYR A 51 -8.94 -17.33 -8.69
N GLY A 52 -7.67 -17.47 -9.08
CA GLY A 52 -7.23 -17.29 -10.47
C GLY A 52 -7.77 -18.35 -11.43
N SER A 53 -8.11 -19.54 -10.93
CA SER A 53 -8.71 -20.61 -11.74
C SER A 53 -10.17 -20.35 -12.12
N THR A 54 -10.93 -19.72 -11.21
CA THR A 54 -12.34 -19.35 -11.45
C THR A 54 -12.46 -18.00 -12.16
N GLY A 55 -11.46 -17.13 -12.00
CA GLY A 55 -11.49 -15.76 -12.51
C GLY A 55 -12.58 -14.92 -11.87
N ILE A 56 -13.05 -15.30 -10.67
CA ILE A 56 -14.06 -14.61 -9.87
C ILE A 56 -13.43 -14.36 -8.50
N TYR A 57 -13.02 -13.12 -8.26
CA TYR A 57 -12.48 -12.70 -6.98
C TYR A 57 -13.60 -12.23 -6.04
N PRO A 58 -13.44 -12.37 -4.72
CA PRO A 58 -14.45 -11.94 -3.76
C PRO A 58 -14.56 -10.40 -3.69
N LEU A 59 -15.76 -9.88 -3.47
CA LEU A 59 -15.96 -8.46 -3.20
C LEU A 59 -15.20 -8.03 -1.92
N PRO A 60 -14.67 -6.79 -1.88
CA PRO A 60 -14.00 -6.29 -0.69
C PRO A 60 -14.99 -6.12 0.46
N ALA A 61 -14.49 -6.28 1.68
CA ALA A 61 -15.26 -6.13 2.91
C ALA A 61 -14.53 -5.20 3.88
N GLY A 62 -14.10 -4.02 3.41
CA GLY A 62 -13.24 -3.09 4.14
C GLY A 62 -13.69 -2.82 5.59
N THR A 63 -14.98 -2.58 5.83
CA THR A 63 -15.49 -2.35 7.21
C THR A 63 -15.36 -3.57 8.10
N ALA A 64 -15.54 -4.78 7.55
CA ALA A 64 -15.35 -6.01 8.30
C ALA A 64 -13.88 -6.29 8.53
N THR A 65 -13.01 -6.07 7.52
CA THR A 65 -11.56 -6.23 7.63
C THR A 65 -10.96 -5.31 8.69
N ALA A 66 -11.37 -4.04 8.72
CA ALA A 66 -10.92 -3.06 9.71
C ALA A 66 -11.32 -3.42 11.15
N ALA A 67 -12.37 -4.21 11.34
CA ALA A 67 -12.81 -4.66 12.66
C ALA A 67 -12.08 -5.91 13.17
N LEU A 68 -11.23 -6.53 12.35
CA LEU A 68 -10.53 -7.76 12.71
C LEU A 68 -9.36 -7.49 13.65
N ASN A 69 -9.12 -8.44 14.54
CA ASN A 69 -7.93 -8.54 15.38
C ASN A 69 -7.39 -9.99 15.37
N ASP A 70 -6.30 -10.21 16.10
CA ASP A 70 -5.61 -11.51 16.14
C ASP A 70 -6.46 -12.67 16.66
N GLN A 71 -7.49 -12.35 17.46
CA GLN A 71 -8.44 -13.33 17.96
C GLN A 71 -9.50 -13.65 16.91
N THR A 72 -10.09 -12.62 16.29
CA THR A 72 -11.26 -12.78 15.40
C THR A 72 -10.90 -13.22 13.98
N ILE A 73 -9.64 -13.07 13.56
CA ILE A 73 -9.18 -13.40 12.19
C ILE A 73 -9.39 -14.88 11.84
N ASN A 74 -9.31 -15.77 12.83
CA ASN A 74 -9.48 -17.22 12.65
C ASN A 74 -10.94 -17.69 12.89
N GLU A 75 -11.84 -16.77 13.21
CA GLU A 75 -13.24 -17.06 13.52
C GLU A 75 -14.15 -16.79 12.31
N ALA A 76 -15.46 -16.92 12.50
CA ALA A 76 -16.46 -16.64 11.48
C ALA A 76 -16.38 -15.19 10.94
N ALA A 77 -15.96 -14.24 11.78
CA ALA A 77 -15.77 -12.84 11.38
C ALA A 77 -14.65 -12.71 10.33
N GLY A 78 -13.51 -13.38 10.53
CA GLY A 78 -12.42 -13.41 9.55
C GLY A 78 -12.87 -14.03 8.22
N GLN A 79 -13.61 -15.14 8.27
CA GLN A 79 -14.12 -15.84 7.08
C GLN A 79 -15.12 -15.02 6.25
N ALA A 80 -15.67 -13.92 6.80
CA ALA A 80 -16.49 -12.99 6.04
C ALA A 80 -15.66 -12.11 5.09
N THR A 81 -14.36 -11.94 5.34
CA THR A 81 -13.46 -11.07 4.56
C THR A 81 -12.63 -11.86 3.54
N PRO A 82 -12.21 -11.24 2.41
CA PRO A 82 -11.32 -11.90 1.45
C PRO A 82 -10.01 -12.41 2.06
N ILE A 83 -9.34 -11.60 2.87
CA ILE A 83 -8.07 -11.99 3.52
C ILE A 83 -8.29 -13.11 4.55
N GLY A 84 -9.32 -13.02 5.39
CA GLY A 84 -9.58 -14.09 6.36
C GLY A 84 -9.98 -15.42 5.69
N LYS A 85 -10.59 -15.39 4.50
CA LYS A 85 -10.78 -16.61 3.68
C LYS A 85 -9.46 -17.21 3.23
N LEU A 86 -8.49 -16.41 2.78
CA LEU A 86 -7.16 -16.92 2.40
C LEU A 86 -6.44 -17.56 3.59
N ILE A 87 -6.57 -16.98 4.78
CA ILE A 87 -6.02 -17.54 6.02
C ILE A 87 -6.71 -18.87 6.36
N ALA A 88 -8.04 -18.91 6.30
CA ALA A 88 -8.81 -20.13 6.55
C ALA A 88 -8.51 -21.25 5.53
N LEU A 89 -8.10 -20.90 4.31
CA LEU A 89 -7.64 -21.84 3.28
C LEU A 89 -6.17 -22.27 3.46
N GLY A 90 -5.46 -21.73 4.46
CA GLY A 90 -4.05 -22.00 4.72
C GLY A 90 -3.11 -21.45 3.64
N LYS A 91 -3.56 -20.47 2.85
CA LYS A 91 -2.78 -19.83 1.77
C LYS A 91 -1.97 -18.63 2.26
N LEU A 92 -2.29 -18.14 3.44
CA LEU A 92 -1.70 -16.95 4.05
C LEU A 92 -1.70 -17.14 5.57
N SER A 93 -0.64 -16.74 6.27
CA SER A 93 -0.65 -16.66 7.73
C SER A 93 -1.21 -15.32 8.21
N ALA A 94 -1.63 -15.24 9.47
CA ALA A 94 -2.13 -13.99 10.06
C ALA A 94 -1.07 -12.86 10.03
N ASP A 95 0.21 -13.19 10.21
CA ASP A 95 1.30 -12.21 10.20
C ASP A 95 1.59 -11.69 8.78
N GLU A 96 1.50 -12.55 7.77
CA GLU A 96 1.66 -12.15 6.35
C GLU A 96 0.46 -11.33 5.84
N ALA A 97 -0.68 -11.40 6.53
CA ALA A 97 -1.89 -10.66 6.20
C ALA A 97 -1.91 -9.25 6.79
N LYS A 98 -0.97 -8.91 7.69
CA LYS A 98 -0.94 -7.61 8.38
C LYS A 98 -0.17 -6.55 7.63
N ASN A 99 -0.66 -5.33 7.77
CA ASN A 99 0.07 -4.12 7.49
C ASN A 99 0.86 -3.72 8.74
N ASN A 100 2.19 -3.91 8.72
CA ASN A 100 3.05 -3.60 9.86
C ASN A 100 3.18 -2.09 10.15
N ILE A 101 2.57 -1.22 9.33
CA ILE A 101 2.54 0.23 9.53
C ILE A 101 1.29 0.64 10.32
N SER A 102 0.09 0.28 9.83
CA SER A 102 -1.18 0.62 10.48
C SER A 102 -1.59 -0.37 11.58
N ASN A 103 -0.95 -1.56 11.61
CA ASN A 103 -1.31 -2.71 12.44
C ASN A 103 -2.71 -3.30 12.13
N ASP A 104 -3.28 -2.95 10.98
CA ASP A 104 -4.52 -3.55 10.46
C ASP A 104 -4.22 -4.75 9.55
N PHE A 105 -5.22 -5.62 9.35
CA PHE A 105 -5.16 -6.62 8.29
C PHE A 105 -5.38 -5.96 6.94
N ILE A 106 -4.47 -6.18 5.99
CA ILE A 106 -4.55 -5.62 4.63
C ILE A 106 -5.93 -5.93 4.01
N SER A 107 -6.55 -4.97 3.33
CA SER A 107 -7.81 -5.21 2.63
C SER A 107 -7.51 -5.75 1.22
N ALA A 108 -8.36 -6.65 0.74
CA ALA A 108 -8.30 -7.15 -0.61
C ALA A 108 -9.71 -7.32 -1.16
N GLY A 109 -9.85 -7.32 -2.48
CA GLY A 109 -11.14 -7.51 -3.11
C GLY A 109 -11.07 -7.60 -4.62
N ALA A 110 -12.24 -7.68 -5.23
CA ALA A 110 -12.40 -7.81 -6.67
C ALA A 110 -12.09 -6.50 -7.41
N GLY A 111 -11.50 -6.64 -8.59
CA GLY A 111 -11.30 -5.59 -9.58
C GLY A 111 -11.95 -5.96 -10.91
N ASN A 112 -12.59 -4.99 -11.55
CA ASN A 112 -13.15 -5.09 -12.88
C ASN A 112 -12.07 -4.71 -13.91
N ILE A 113 -11.83 -5.59 -14.88
CA ILE A 113 -10.83 -5.35 -15.95
C ILE A 113 -11.41 -4.66 -17.18
N SER A 114 -12.73 -4.44 -17.17
CA SER A 114 -13.47 -3.80 -18.26
C SER A 114 -14.81 -3.28 -17.75
N THR A 115 -15.38 -2.33 -18.47
CA THR A 115 -16.72 -1.76 -18.22
C THR A 115 -17.85 -2.79 -18.19
N ASN A 116 -17.63 -3.99 -18.75
CA ASN A 116 -18.60 -5.11 -18.69
C ASN A 116 -18.71 -5.76 -17.30
N GLY A 117 -18.01 -5.25 -16.28
CA GLY A 117 -18.24 -5.59 -14.88
C GLY A 117 -17.86 -7.01 -14.46
N VAL A 118 -17.06 -7.71 -15.26
CA VAL A 118 -16.58 -9.05 -14.88
C VAL A 118 -15.38 -8.89 -13.95
N GLN A 119 -15.56 -9.37 -12.71
CA GLN A 119 -14.59 -9.36 -11.60
C GLN A 119 -13.42 -10.34 -11.84
N LYS A 120 -12.70 -10.10 -12.93
CA LYS A 120 -11.56 -10.90 -13.40
C LYS A 120 -10.21 -10.37 -12.93
N GLY A 121 -10.20 -9.34 -12.10
CA GLY A 121 -9.01 -8.86 -11.41
C GLY A 121 -9.26 -8.78 -9.92
N TYR A 122 -8.22 -8.39 -9.20
CA TYR A 122 -8.25 -8.16 -7.77
C TYR A 122 -7.40 -6.93 -7.43
N PHE A 123 -7.61 -6.43 -6.23
CA PHE A 123 -6.78 -5.39 -5.65
C PHE A 123 -6.40 -5.73 -4.22
N ILE A 124 -5.36 -5.04 -3.77
CA ILE A 124 -4.83 -5.06 -2.41
C ILE A 124 -4.76 -3.59 -1.98
N GLU A 125 -5.37 -3.24 -0.85
CA GLU A 125 -5.39 -1.89 -0.31
C GLU A 125 -4.61 -1.84 1.01
N ILE A 126 -3.65 -0.92 1.05
CA ILE A 126 -2.77 -0.67 2.19
C ILE A 126 -3.15 0.70 2.76
N ASN A 127 -3.73 0.74 3.95
CA ASN A 127 -4.25 1.94 4.59
C ASN A 127 -3.28 2.55 5.61
N GLY A 128 -3.63 3.73 6.13
CA GLY A 128 -2.96 4.36 7.27
C GLY A 128 -1.51 4.76 6.99
N LEU A 129 -1.20 5.11 5.74
CA LEU A 129 0.14 5.50 5.33
C LEU A 129 0.31 7.01 5.47
N ASN A 130 1.40 7.42 6.10
CA ASN A 130 1.85 8.81 5.99
C ASN A 130 2.41 9.09 4.58
N ALA A 131 2.62 10.36 4.27
CA ALA A 131 3.06 10.78 2.94
C ALA A 131 4.39 10.14 2.49
N GLN A 132 5.34 9.90 3.40
CA GLN A 132 6.63 9.28 3.08
C GLN A 132 6.48 7.77 2.85
N GLN A 133 5.69 7.13 3.71
CA GLN A 133 5.38 5.70 3.64
C GLN A 133 4.65 5.36 2.33
N CYS A 134 3.64 6.15 1.97
CA CYS A 134 2.90 6.01 0.72
C CYS A 134 3.82 6.09 -0.50
N ARG A 135 4.68 7.12 -0.58
CA ARG A 135 5.67 7.25 -1.68
C ARG A 135 6.64 6.08 -1.75
N ASN A 136 7.10 5.58 -0.60
CA ASN A 136 7.99 4.42 -0.55
C ASN A 136 7.29 3.14 -1.06
N VAL A 137 6.01 2.94 -0.76
CA VAL A 137 5.23 1.82 -1.31
C VAL A 137 5.07 1.96 -2.83
N LEU A 138 4.77 3.15 -3.33
CA LEU A 138 4.68 3.41 -4.78
C LEU A 138 5.99 3.07 -5.51
N LEU A 139 7.13 3.44 -4.95
CA LEU A 139 8.44 3.18 -5.56
C LEU A 139 8.86 1.71 -5.52
N GLN A 140 8.49 0.98 -4.47
CA GLN A 140 8.87 -0.43 -4.30
C GLN A 140 7.94 -1.39 -5.04
N ALA A 141 6.62 -1.15 -4.97
CA ALA A 141 5.62 -2.08 -5.46
C ALA A 141 4.85 -1.57 -6.68
N GLY A 142 4.67 -0.25 -6.84
CA GLY A 142 3.73 0.33 -7.80
C GLY A 142 3.96 -0.12 -9.26
N ASN A 143 5.20 -0.11 -9.73
CA ASN A 143 5.52 -0.54 -11.11
C ASN A 143 5.33 -2.06 -11.36
N SER A 144 5.19 -2.87 -10.31
CA SER A 144 4.93 -4.31 -10.45
C SER A 144 3.44 -4.63 -10.61
N PHE A 145 2.55 -3.67 -10.38
CA PHE A 145 1.10 -3.81 -10.52
C PHE A 145 0.58 -3.16 -11.81
N ASP A 146 -0.50 -3.72 -12.34
CA ASP A 146 -1.20 -3.20 -13.53
C ASP A 146 -2.01 -1.95 -13.18
N TYR A 147 -2.50 -1.86 -11.94
CA TYR A 147 -3.27 -0.74 -11.42
C TYR A 147 -2.63 -0.20 -10.13
N VAL A 148 -2.54 1.12 -10.02
CA VAL A 148 -2.05 1.81 -8.81
C VAL A 148 -2.88 3.05 -8.62
N GLU A 149 -3.50 3.15 -7.46
CA GLU A 149 -4.27 4.31 -7.01
C GLU A 149 -3.81 4.71 -5.61
N VAL A 150 -3.82 6.01 -5.35
CA VAL A 150 -3.66 6.58 -4.02
C VAL A 150 -4.97 7.25 -3.63
N THR A 151 -5.49 6.96 -2.44
CA THR A 151 -6.62 7.70 -1.85
C THR A 151 -6.17 8.41 -0.58
N ASN A 152 -6.98 9.34 -0.08
CA ASN A 152 -6.67 10.19 1.08
C ASN A 152 -7.71 10.10 2.22
N ASP A 153 -8.53 9.06 2.22
CA ASP A 153 -9.68 8.87 3.12
C ASP A 153 -9.65 7.52 3.85
N ALA A 154 -8.49 6.88 3.89
CA ALA A 154 -8.28 5.57 4.50
C ALA A 154 -7.19 5.63 5.60
N PRO A 155 -7.48 6.28 6.74
CA PRO A 155 -6.61 6.22 7.91
C PRO A 155 -6.53 4.79 8.48
N ALA A 156 -5.61 4.57 9.43
CA ALA A 156 -5.56 3.31 10.17
C ALA A 156 -6.94 2.99 10.79
N GLY A 157 -7.38 1.75 10.67
CA GLY A 157 -8.73 1.29 11.04
C GLY A 157 -9.84 1.61 10.02
N SER A 158 -9.50 2.07 8.82
CA SER A 158 -10.47 2.31 7.73
C SER A 158 -9.90 1.93 6.36
N TYR A 159 -10.79 1.61 5.43
CA TYR A 159 -10.48 1.32 4.02
C TYR A 159 -11.40 2.12 3.11
N HIS A 160 -10.87 2.59 1.99
CA HIS A 160 -11.61 3.30 0.95
C HIS A 160 -12.63 2.37 0.29
N TYR A 161 -12.23 1.15 -0.06
CA TYR A 161 -13.10 0.22 -0.79
C TYR A 161 -13.88 -0.70 0.15
N ASN A 162 -15.21 -0.65 0.04
CA ASN A 162 -16.12 -1.52 0.79
C ASN A 162 -17.30 -1.98 -0.07
N ASN A 163 -17.48 -3.30 -0.21
CA ASN A 163 -18.54 -3.96 -0.98
C ASN A 163 -18.62 -3.59 -2.48
N THR A 164 -17.69 -2.78 -2.99
CA THR A 164 -17.65 -2.34 -4.39
C THR A 164 -16.32 -2.75 -5.03
N PRO A 165 -16.34 -3.36 -6.24
CA PRO A 165 -15.11 -3.68 -6.94
C PRO A 165 -14.43 -2.42 -7.48
N VAL A 166 -13.09 -2.46 -7.58
CA VAL A 166 -12.29 -1.39 -8.20
C VAL A 166 -12.38 -1.48 -9.71
N ALA A 167 -12.52 -0.35 -10.41
CA ALA A 167 -12.43 -0.32 -11.87
C ALA A 167 -10.96 -0.22 -12.31
N LEU A 168 -10.34 -1.35 -12.64
CA LEU A 168 -8.92 -1.40 -13.02
C LEU A 168 -8.65 -0.76 -14.39
N ASP A 169 -9.68 -0.54 -15.20
CA ASP A 169 -9.66 0.16 -16.49
C ASP A 169 -10.05 1.65 -16.38
N ALA A 170 -10.16 2.19 -15.16
CA ALA A 170 -10.48 3.59 -14.95
C ALA A 170 -9.41 4.52 -15.55
N THR A 171 -9.86 5.68 -16.03
CA THR A 171 -8.98 6.73 -16.57
C THR A 171 -8.06 7.26 -15.48
N LEU A 172 -6.80 7.54 -15.84
CA LEU A 172 -5.83 8.11 -14.92
C LEU A 172 -6.30 9.45 -14.33
N THR A 173 -5.96 9.68 -13.07
CA THR A 173 -6.18 10.95 -12.36
C THR A 173 -4.94 11.31 -11.56
N GLY A 174 -4.66 12.60 -11.38
CA GLY A 174 -3.45 13.04 -10.68
C GLY A 174 -2.14 12.76 -11.44
N VAL A 175 -2.20 12.47 -12.75
CA VAL A 175 -1.03 12.20 -13.59
C VAL A 175 -0.81 13.33 -14.59
N THR A 176 0.38 13.92 -14.56
CA THR A 176 0.92 14.69 -15.69
C THR A 176 1.79 13.76 -16.53
N PRO A 177 1.45 13.50 -17.80
CA PRO A 177 2.18 12.56 -18.65
C PRO A 177 3.66 12.92 -18.82
N ALA A 178 4.49 11.89 -18.99
CA ALA A 178 5.89 12.07 -19.36
C ALA A 178 6.01 12.76 -20.72
N ALA A 179 6.98 13.67 -20.85
CA ALA A 179 7.29 14.28 -22.14
C ALA A 179 8.49 13.56 -22.78
N PRO A 180 8.40 13.11 -24.04
CA PRO A 180 9.53 12.51 -24.72
C PRO A 180 10.65 13.55 -24.89
N GLY A 181 11.90 13.09 -24.80
CA GLY A 181 13.05 13.91 -25.13
C GLY A 181 13.10 14.24 -26.62
N ALA A 182 13.80 15.32 -26.97
CA ALA A 182 14.02 15.72 -28.35
C ALA A 182 15.51 15.94 -28.61
N GLY A 183 16.07 15.25 -29.61
CA GLY A 183 17.48 15.36 -29.96
C GLY A 183 18.41 14.97 -28.80
N THR A 184 19.18 15.93 -28.30
CA THR A 184 20.09 15.76 -27.15
C THR A 184 19.45 16.13 -25.80
N THR A 185 18.20 16.61 -25.81
CA THR A 185 17.48 16.97 -24.58
C THR A 185 16.76 15.75 -24.01
N PRO A 186 17.08 15.31 -22.77
CA PRO A 186 16.36 14.24 -22.11
C PRO A 186 14.86 14.59 -21.95
N GLY A 187 14.01 13.56 -21.97
CA GLY A 187 12.59 13.72 -21.65
C GLY A 187 12.34 14.00 -20.17
N THR A 188 11.12 14.37 -19.82
CA THR A 188 10.70 14.50 -18.42
C THR A 188 9.89 13.29 -17.99
N PRO A 189 10.09 12.77 -16.77
CA PRO A 189 9.23 11.71 -16.23
C PRO A 189 7.80 12.22 -16.04
N ALA A 190 6.86 11.29 -15.91
CA ALA A 190 5.51 11.62 -15.48
C ALA A 190 5.52 12.15 -14.04
N LEU A 191 4.68 13.14 -13.75
CA LEU A 191 4.51 13.68 -12.40
C LEU A 191 3.18 13.19 -11.82
N LEU A 192 3.22 12.73 -10.58
CA LEU A 192 2.08 12.22 -9.84
C LEU A 192 1.77 13.21 -8.71
N THR A 193 0.53 13.66 -8.63
CA THR A 193 0.14 14.74 -7.73
C THR A 193 -1.08 14.35 -6.91
N GLY A 194 -0.98 14.49 -5.58
CA GLY A 194 -2.07 14.24 -4.65
C GLY A 194 -2.45 12.77 -4.57
N ASP A 195 -3.75 12.56 -4.45
CA ASP A 195 -4.47 11.31 -4.64
C ASP A 195 -4.90 11.15 -6.11
N GLY A 196 -5.10 9.91 -6.53
CA GLY A 196 -5.53 9.60 -7.88
C GLY A 196 -5.06 8.24 -8.38
N ILE A 197 -5.48 7.92 -9.60
CA ILE A 197 -5.18 6.69 -10.33
C ILE A 197 -3.94 6.95 -11.17
N PHE A 198 -2.81 6.46 -10.70
CA PHE A 198 -1.50 6.67 -11.32
C PHE A 198 -1.18 5.65 -12.40
N ARG A 199 -1.66 4.42 -12.25
CA ARG A 199 -1.53 3.35 -13.24
C ARG A 199 -2.86 2.64 -13.39
N SER A 200 -3.24 2.28 -14.62
CA SER A 200 -4.44 1.49 -14.89
C SER A 200 -4.36 0.74 -16.22
N LEU A 201 -5.38 -0.06 -16.50
CA LEU A 201 -5.58 -0.76 -17.78
C LEU A 201 -6.20 0.14 -18.87
N ALA A 202 -6.45 1.42 -18.58
CA ALA A 202 -6.94 2.37 -19.58
C ALA A 202 -5.92 2.56 -20.72
N THR A 203 -6.37 3.11 -21.84
CA THR A 203 -5.46 3.59 -22.90
C THR A 203 -4.49 4.60 -22.32
N ASP A 204 -3.19 4.44 -22.61
CA ASP A 204 -2.10 5.22 -22.02
C ASP A 204 -2.02 5.17 -20.47
N GLY A 205 -2.65 4.16 -19.86
CA GLY A 205 -2.72 3.97 -18.41
C GLY A 205 -1.43 3.46 -17.75
N ASN A 206 -0.43 3.06 -18.53
CA ASN A 206 0.80 2.45 -18.02
C ASN A 206 1.88 3.51 -17.68
N THR A 207 1.57 4.42 -16.75
CA THR A 207 2.49 5.46 -16.30
C THR A 207 3.65 4.89 -15.49
N LEU A 208 4.89 5.06 -15.93
CA LEU A 208 6.05 4.66 -15.13
C LEU A 208 6.17 5.53 -13.88
N ILE A 209 6.15 4.91 -12.70
CA ILE A 209 6.35 5.58 -11.41
C ILE A 209 7.85 5.72 -11.18
N THR A 210 8.34 6.96 -11.10
CA THR A 210 9.77 7.26 -10.88
C THR A 210 9.97 8.01 -9.57
N ALA A 211 11.21 8.05 -9.08
CA ALA A 211 11.57 8.78 -7.85
C ALA A 211 11.18 10.26 -7.93
N ASP A 212 11.46 10.92 -9.06
CA ASP A 212 11.12 12.33 -9.26
C ASP A 212 9.61 12.53 -9.46
N GLY A 213 8.93 11.54 -10.06
CA GLY A 213 7.49 11.62 -10.35
C GLY A 213 6.60 11.57 -9.11
N VAL A 214 7.01 10.87 -8.04
CA VAL A 214 6.19 10.68 -6.83
C VAL A 214 6.32 11.81 -5.79
N ILE A 215 7.20 12.79 -6.01
CA ILE A 215 7.52 13.84 -5.01
C ILE A 215 6.30 14.66 -4.59
N THR A 216 5.27 14.73 -5.44
CA THR A 216 4.01 15.44 -5.13
C THR A 216 2.82 14.51 -4.93
N ALA A 217 3.02 13.19 -4.91
CA ALA A 217 1.97 12.21 -4.63
C ALA A 217 1.79 12.02 -3.12
N CYS A 218 0.63 11.55 -2.67
CA CYS A 218 0.32 11.31 -1.26
C CYS A 218 0.38 12.61 -0.42
N ASN A 219 -0.57 13.52 -0.66
CA ASN A 219 -0.56 14.86 -0.07
C ASN A 219 -1.17 14.93 1.34
N ASP A 220 -1.83 13.88 1.81
CA ASP A 220 -2.27 13.80 3.21
C ASP A 220 -1.12 13.30 4.09
N ASP A 221 -1.09 13.67 5.37
CA ASP A 221 -0.03 13.24 6.29
C ASP A 221 -0.36 11.94 7.04
N SER A 222 -1.63 11.48 7.06
CA SER A 222 -2.02 10.33 7.90
C SER A 222 -3.11 9.41 7.36
N SER A 223 -3.82 9.80 6.29
CA SER A 223 -4.93 9.01 5.74
C SER A 223 -4.69 8.48 4.33
N ASN A 224 -3.44 8.47 3.84
CA ASN A 224 -3.20 7.90 2.52
C ASN A 224 -3.41 6.39 2.56
N SER A 225 -4.01 5.86 1.50
CA SER A 225 -3.88 4.45 1.16
C SER A 225 -3.25 4.28 -0.22
N VAL A 226 -2.68 3.11 -0.45
CA VAL A 226 -2.24 2.68 -1.78
C VAL A 226 -3.02 1.44 -2.16
N VAL A 227 -3.70 1.51 -3.29
CA VAL A 227 -4.49 0.44 -3.88
C VAL A 227 -3.72 -0.12 -5.07
N LEU A 228 -3.38 -1.40 -4.99
CA LEU A 228 -2.54 -2.12 -5.94
C LEU A 228 -3.36 -3.22 -6.60
N GLY A 229 -3.60 -3.11 -7.91
CA GLY A 229 -4.48 -4.02 -8.64
C GLY A 229 -3.79 -4.84 -9.74
N SER A 230 -4.33 -6.03 -10.00
CA SER A 230 -3.86 -6.95 -11.04
C SER A 230 -5.00 -7.85 -11.55
N ARG A 231 -4.71 -8.65 -12.59
CA ARG A 231 -5.65 -9.57 -13.26
C ARG A 231 -5.56 -10.99 -12.69
#